data_AF-A0AAQ0VID4-F1
#
_entry.id   AF-A0AAQ0VID4-F1
#
_cell.length_a   1.000
_cell.length_b   1.000
_cell.length_c   1.000
_cell.angle_alpha   90.00
_cell.angle_beta   90.00
_cell.angle_gamma   90.00
#
_symmetry.space_group_name_H-M   'P 1'
#
loop_
_entity.id
_entity.type
_entity.pdbx_description
1 polymer ?
#
loop_
_entity_poly.entity_id
_entity_poly.type
_entity_poly.pdbx_seq_one_letter_code
_entity_poly.pdbx_strand_id
1 'polypeptide(L)'
;MKLTKQQRAELKQKFGGHCAYCGDLLGDKWHADHIEAVKRDLIHVGGGKLITGEMTRPQNDTLENMNPACVPCNTNKSSMPLEGWRKMLTHYRDVQLLRDSTHARHLLRFGLIEIKSEPVKFFFETYANCKVEDV
;
A
#
# COMPACT_ATOMS: atom_id res chain seq x y z
N MET A 1 -4.48 3.58 16.58
CA MET A 1 -4.26 2.75 17.77
C MET A 1 -2.77 2.58 17.85
N LYS A 2 -2.18 2.54 19.04
CA LYS A 2 -0.76 2.24 19.16
C LYS A 2 -0.60 0.73 19.29
N LEU A 3 0.01 0.09 18.28
CA LEU A 3 0.29 -1.34 18.33
C LEU A 3 1.33 -1.66 19.41
N THR A 4 1.14 -2.76 20.13
CA THR A 4 2.18 -3.33 20.99
C THR A 4 3.31 -3.92 20.14
N LYS A 5 4.45 -4.21 20.76
CA LYS A 5 5.57 -4.89 20.07
C LYS A 5 5.14 -6.25 19.51
N GLN A 6 4.37 -7.01 20.28
CA GLN A 6 3.85 -8.31 19.88
C GLN A 6 2.89 -8.19 18.69
N GLN A 7 1.88 -7.32 18.79
CA GLN A 7 0.93 -7.08 17.68
C GLN A 7 1.66 -6.63 16.40
N ARG A 8 2.68 -5.79 16.54
CA ARG A 8 3.50 -5.35 15.41
C ARG A 8 4.30 -6.50 14.80
N ALA A 9 4.82 -7.42 15.60
CA ALA A 9 5.53 -8.60 15.10
C ALA A 9 4.57 -9.58 14.39
N GLU A 10 3.41 -9.86 14.99
CA GLU A 10 2.35 -10.69 14.41
C GLU A 10 1.84 -10.09 13.09
N LEU A 11 1.58 -8.78 13.07
CA LEU A 11 1.16 -8.08 11.86
C LEU A 11 2.19 -8.19 10.74
N LYS A 12 3.49 -8.10 11.05
CA LYS A 12 4.56 -8.29 10.05
C LYS A 12 4.47 -9.68 9.42
N GLN A 13 4.13 -10.70 10.21
CA GLN A 13 4.05 -12.09 9.77
C GLN A 13 2.69 -12.47 9.14
N LYS A 14 1.70 -11.58 9.14
CA LYS A 14 0.35 -11.81 8.56
C LYS A 14 0.40 -12.39 7.14
N PHE A 15 1.40 -12.01 6.35
CA PHE A 15 1.65 -12.52 4.99
C PHE A 15 3.08 -13.06 4.84
N GLY A 16 3.55 -13.81 5.84
CA GLY A 16 4.86 -14.47 5.80
C GLY A 16 6.04 -13.51 5.74
N GLY A 17 5.91 -12.33 6.36
CA GLY A 17 6.95 -11.31 6.33
C GLY A 17 6.98 -10.46 5.05
N HIS A 18 6.00 -10.58 4.16
CA HIS A 18 5.92 -9.81 2.92
C HIS A 18 4.97 -8.62 3.03
N CYS A 19 5.20 -7.61 2.19
CA CYS A 19 4.28 -6.50 1.98
C CYS A 19 2.96 -7.06 1.44
N ALA A 20 1.86 -6.77 2.12
CA ALA A 20 0.52 -7.20 1.72
C ALA A 20 0.14 -6.73 0.30
N TYR A 21 0.77 -5.68 -0.20
CA TYR A 21 0.41 -5.07 -1.48
C TYR A 21 1.28 -5.56 -2.64
N CYS A 22 2.59 -5.27 -2.64
CA CYS A 22 3.48 -5.67 -3.73
C CYS A 22 4.05 -7.09 -3.59
N GLY A 23 4.02 -7.68 -2.39
CA GLY A 23 4.61 -8.99 -2.13
C GLY A 23 6.12 -8.97 -1.87
N ASP A 24 6.77 -7.81 -1.77
CA ASP A 24 8.20 -7.75 -1.41
C ASP A 24 8.44 -8.16 0.05
N LEU A 25 9.59 -8.77 0.33
CA LEU A 25 10.04 -9.05 1.70
C LEU A 25 10.19 -7.76 2.52
N LEU A 26 9.63 -7.74 3.73
CA LEU A 26 9.71 -6.59 4.62
C LEU A 26 11.01 -6.61 5.43
N GLY A 27 11.85 -5.60 5.19
CA GLY A 27 13.01 -5.30 6.04
C GLY A 27 12.62 -4.68 7.39
N ASP A 28 13.57 -3.97 7.99
CA ASP A 28 13.38 -3.33 9.31
C ASP A 28 12.40 -2.15 9.24
N LYS A 29 12.35 -1.46 8.09
CA LYS A 29 11.49 -0.31 7.85
C LYS A 29 10.23 -0.73 7.08
N TRP A 30 9.09 -0.69 7.77
CA TRP A 30 7.77 -0.99 7.21
C TRP A 30 6.66 -0.30 8.04
N HIS A 31 5.46 -0.20 7.48
CA HIS A 31 4.32 0.46 8.09
C HIS A 31 3.14 -0.49 8.31
N ALA A 32 2.41 -0.26 9.40
CA ALA A 32 1.08 -0.83 9.58
C ALA A 32 0.11 0.11 8.86
N ASP A 33 -0.34 -0.29 7.68
CA ASP A 33 -1.26 0.51 6.87
C ASP A 33 -2.70 0.11 7.17
N HIS A 34 -3.58 1.09 7.30
CA HIS A 34 -5.02 0.84 7.39
C HIS A 34 -5.56 0.61 5.98
N ILE A 35 -6.15 -0.56 5.73
CA ILE A 35 -6.78 -0.92 4.46
C ILE A 35 -7.82 0.14 4.10
N GLU A 36 -8.74 0.40 5.03
CA GLU A 36 -9.60 1.58 5.01
C GLU A 36 -9.01 2.70 5.87
N ALA A 37 -8.59 3.79 5.24
CA ALA A 37 -7.87 4.85 5.91
C ALA A 37 -8.66 5.50 7.06
N VAL A 38 -7.98 5.69 8.19
CA VAL A 38 -8.41 6.65 9.21
C VAL A 38 -7.90 8.04 8.80
N LYS A 39 -8.80 8.98 8.56
CA LYS A 39 -8.43 10.37 8.23
C LYS A 39 -8.50 11.23 9.48
N ARG A 40 -7.48 12.06 9.69
CA ARG A 40 -7.51 13.12 10.69
C ARG A 40 -8.08 14.38 10.07
N ASP A 41 -8.96 15.04 10.80
CA ASP A 41 -9.59 16.24 10.31
C ASP A 41 -8.58 17.40 10.21
N LEU A 42 -8.80 18.25 9.21
CA LEU A 42 -7.93 19.35 8.85
C LEU A 42 -8.76 20.63 8.82
N ILE A 43 -8.51 21.53 9.76
CA ILE A 43 -9.10 22.87 9.71
C ILE A 43 -8.17 23.78 8.92
N HIS A 44 -8.73 24.54 7.99
CA HIS A 44 -8.01 25.58 7.28
C HIS A 44 -8.05 26.86 8.12
N VAL A 45 -6.89 27.39 8.49
CA VAL A 45 -6.78 28.61 9.32
C VAL A 45 -5.75 29.54 8.70
N GLY A 46 -6.18 30.75 8.33
CA GLY A 46 -5.28 31.82 7.85
C GLY A 46 -4.38 31.42 6.67
N GLY A 47 -4.89 30.64 5.71
CA GLY A 47 -4.11 30.16 4.56
C GLY A 47 -3.24 28.91 4.81
N GLY A 48 -3.20 28.41 6.05
CA GLY A 48 -2.55 27.14 6.42
C GLY A 48 -3.55 26.03 6.72
N LYS A 49 -3.04 24.83 7.02
CA LYS A 49 -3.81 23.67 7.49
C LYS A 49 -3.37 23.31 8.91
N LEU A 50 -4.31 23.20 9.83
CA LEU A 50 -4.11 22.66 11.17
C LEU A 50 -4.72 21.26 11.25
N ILE A 51 -3.94 20.30 11.74
CA ILE A 51 -4.43 18.96 12.05
C ILE A 51 -5.10 19.02 13.42
N THR A 52 -6.41 18.81 13.48
CA THR A 52 -7.17 18.90 14.75
C THR A 52 -6.88 17.75 15.69
N GLY A 53 -6.38 16.64 15.14
CA GLY A 53 -6.18 15.39 15.86
C GLY A 53 -7.44 14.52 15.91
N GLU A 54 -8.62 15.07 15.57
CA GLU A 54 -9.86 14.30 15.51
C GLU A 54 -9.84 13.33 14.35
N MET A 55 -10.16 12.06 14.63
CA MET A 55 -10.27 11.02 13.62
C MET A 55 -11.70 11.04 13.08
N THR A 56 -11.84 11.22 11.77
CA THR A 56 -13.14 11.23 11.10
C THR A 56 -13.74 9.82 10.93
N ARG A 57 -12.91 8.77 11.09
CA ARG A 57 -13.29 7.35 10.99
C ARG A 57 -12.58 6.52 12.07
N PRO A 58 -12.84 6.78 13.36
CA PRO A 58 -12.15 6.08 14.45
C PRO A 58 -12.45 4.58 14.48
N GLN A 59 -13.61 4.15 13.99
CA GLN A 59 -14.00 2.74 13.90
C GLN A 59 -13.10 1.91 12.97
N ASN A 60 -12.38 2.57 12.05
CA ASN A 60 -11.44 1.89 11.15
C ASN A 60 -10.09 1.64 11.82
N ASP A 61 -9.89 2.14 13.04
CA ASP A 61 -8.62 2.07 13.75
C ASP A 61 -8.45 0.75 14.54
N THR A 62 -8.55 -0.37 13.82
CA THR A 62 -8.52 -1.73 14.36
C THR A 62 -7.40 -2.56 13.75
N LEU A 63 -6.98 -3.63 14.44
CA LEU A 63 -5.90 -4.50 13.96
C LEU A 63 -6.32 -5.28 12.70
N GLU A 64 -7.59 -5.66 12.62
CA GLU A 64 -8.18 -6.40 11.50
C GLU A 64 -8.13 -5.59 10.20
N ASN A 65 -8.28 -4.27 10.30
CA ASN A 65 -8.16 -3.33 9.20
C ASN A 65 -6.71 -2.97 8.87
N MET A 66 -5.71 -3.56 9.52
CA MET A 66 -4.29 -3.28 9.24
C MET A 66 -3.65 -4.36 8.38
N ASN A 67 -2.80 -3.92 7.46
CA ASN A 67 -1.89 -4.77 6.69
C ASN A 67 -0.44 -4.30 6.87
N PRO A 68 0.55 -5.22 6.86
CA PRO A 68 1.94 -4.83 6.81
C PRO A 68 2.29 -4.36 5.38
N ALA A 69 2.86 -3.17 5.28
CA ALA A 69 3.18 -2.53 4.00
C ALA A 69 4.63 -2.04 3.95
N CYS A 70 5.28 -2.21 2.81
CA CYS A 70 6.56 -1.54 2.57
C CYS A 70 6.35 -0.01 2.47
N VAL A 71 7.41 0.75 2.75
CA VAL A 71 7.35 2.23 2.76
C VAL A 71 6.83 2.82 1.44
N PRO A 72 7.28 2.36 0.24
CA PRO A 72 6.77 2.87 -1.03
C PRO A 72 5.28 2.62 -1.24
N CYS A 73 4.79 1.39 -0.97
CA CYS A 73 3.38 1.06 -1.14
C CYS A 73 2.49 1.88 -0.21
N ASN A 74 2.82 1.96 1.09
CA ASN A 74 2.05 2.76 2.05
C ASN A 74 2.01 4.24 1.65
N THR A 75 3.15 4.80 1.24
CA THR A 75 3.24 6.21 0.81
C THR A 75 2.42 6.45 -0.45
N ASN A 76 2.46 5.53 -1.42
CA ASN A 76 1.74 5.65 -2.67
C ASN A 76 0.23 5.45 -2.50
N LYS A 77 -0.20 4.48 -1.69
CA LYS A 77 -1.62 4.25 -1.35
C LYS A 77 -2.19 5.43 -0.58
N SER A 78 -1.43 5.97 0.37
CA SER A 78 -1.89 7.08 1.21
C SER A 78 -3.27 6.76 1.82
N SER A 79 -4.23 7.67 1.71
CA SER A 79 -5.60 7.49 2.19
C SER A 79 -6.59 6.95 1.15
N MET A 80 -6.10 6.45 0.01
CA MET A 80 -6.97 5.93 -1.06
C MET A 80 -7.59 4.58 -0.66
N PRO A 81 -8.88 4.35 -1.02
CA PRO A 81 -9.45 3.01 -1.02
C PRO A 81 -8.66 2.08 -1.96
N LEU A 82 -8.64 0.78 -1.68
CA LEU A 82 -7.91 -0.22 -2.48
C LEU A 82 -8.24 -0.15 -3.97
N GLU A 83 -9.53 -0.06 -4.32
CA GLU A 83 -9.94 0.01 -5.73
C GLU A 83 -9.57 1.35 -6.40
N GLY A 84 -9.53 2.44 -5.62
CA GLY A 84 -9.01 3.71 -6.11
C GLY A 84 -7.52 3.62 -6.41
N TRP A 85 -6.77 3.00 -5.49
CA TRP A 85 -5.34 2.79 -5.67
C TRP A 85 -5.03 1.84 -6.83
N ARG A 86 -5.79 0.74 -6.97
CA ARG A 86 -5.65 -0.21 -8.09
C ARG A 86 -5.80 0.49 -9.44
N LYS A 87 -6.84 1.33 -9.60
CA LYS A 87 -7.04 2.13 -10.81
C LYS A 87 -5.89 3.10 -11.07
N MET A 88 -5.33 3.71 -10.01
CA MET A 88 -4.17 4.59 -10.15
C MET A 88 -2.92 3.83 -10.60
N LEU A 89 -2.64 2.64 -10.04
CA LEU A 89 -1.53 1.79 -10.48
C LEU A 89 -1.70 1.36 -11.94
N THR A 90 -2.92 0.98 -12.34
CA THR A 90 -3.25 0.71 -13.75
C THR A 90 -3.00 1.93 -14.63
N HIS A 91 -3.40 3.13 -14.19
CA HIS A 91 -3.14 4.37 -14.93
C HIS A 91 -1.65 4.69 -15.06
N TYR A 92 -0.85 4.43 -14.02
CA TYR A 92 0.61 4.56 -14.10
C TYR A 92 1.18 3.69 -15.22
N ARG A 93 0.76 2.44 -15.27
CA ARG A 93 1.21 1.47 -16.27
C ARG A 93 0.75 1.85 -17.69
N ASP A 94 -0.54 2.09 -17.88
CA ASP A 94 -1.16 2.17 -19.21
C ASP A 94 -1.04 3.54 -19.86
N VAL A 95 -0.95 4.61 -19.05
CA VAL A 95 -0.99 5.99 -19.54
C VAL A 95 0.24 6.77 -19.08
N GLN A 96 0.44 6.92 -17.77
CA GLN A 96 1.39 7.89 -17.23
C GLN A 96 2.84 7.55 -17.60
N LEU A 97 3.25 6.29 -17.46
CA LEU A 97 4.62 5.85 -17.75
C LEU A 97 5.02 6.19 -19.19
N LEU A 98 4.17 5.87 -20.17
CA LEU A 98 4.48 6.09 -21.58
C LEU A 98 4.27 7.54 -22.02
N ARG A 99 3.31 8.26 -21.41
CA ARG A 99 3.11 9.69 -21.67
C ARG A 99 4.29 10.52 -21.15
N ASP A 100 4.72 10.26 -19.92
CA ASP A 100 5.61 11.16 -19.19
C ASP A 100 7.09 10.75 -19.29
N SER A 101 7.42 9.49 -19.59
CA SER A 101 8.80 9.01 -19.69
C SER A 101 9.25 8.77 -21.13
N THR A 102 10.13 9.64 -21.63
CA THR A 102 10.83 9.46 -22.92
C THR A 102 11.70 8.21 -22.94
N HIS A 103 12.35 7.89 -21.81
CA HIS A 103 13.18 6.70 -21.66
C HIS A 103 12.35 5.41 -21.75
N ALA A 104 11.19 5.34 -21.08
CA ALA A 104 10.31 4.18 -21.17
C ALA A 104 9.87 3.92 -22.61
N ARG A 105 9.49 4.98 -23.35
CA ARG A 105 9.15 4.86 -24.78
C ARG A 105 10.30 4.35 -25.64
N HIS A 106 11.53 4.83 -25.40
CA HIS A 106 12.70 4.36 -26.14
C HIS A 106 12.99 2.89 -25.83
N LEU A 107 13.08 2.52 -24.55
CA LEU A 107 13.34 1.14 -24.16
C LEU A 107 12.29 0.17 -24.72
N LEU A 108 11.01 0.56 -24.72
CA LEU A 108 9.93 -0.23 -25.31
C LEU A 108 10.11 -0.39 -26.82
N ARG A 109 10.47 0.69 -27.55
CA ARG A 109 10.74 0.65 -29.00
C ARG A 109 11.89 -0.30 -29.36
N PHE A 110 12.89 -0.41 -28.50
CA PHE A 110 14.01 -1.33 -28.66
C PHE A 110 13.73 -2.74 -28.09
N GLY A 111 12.53 -3.00 -27.56
CA GLY A 111 12.19 -4.28 -26.95
C GLY A 111 12.96 -4.61 -25.67
N LEU A 112 13.52 -3.61 -24.99
CA LEU A 112 14.31 -3.76 -23.76
C LEU A 112 13.44 -3.79 -22.49
N ILE A 113 12.18 -3.39 -22.59
CA ILE A 113 11.18 -3.53 -21.53
C ILE A 113 9.87 -4.05 -22.11
N GLU A 114 9.11 -4.75 -21.29
CA GLU A 114 7.76 -5.23 -21.59
C GLU A 114 6.78 -4.71 -20.53
N ILE A 115 5.58 -4.31 -20.95
CA ILE A 115 4.50 -3.88 -20.05
C ILE A 115 3.51 -5.03 -19.90
N LYS A 116 3.46 -5.59 -18.68
CA LYS A 116 2.50 -6.64 -18.28
C LYS A 116 1.06 -6.13 -18.28
N SER A 117 0.21 -6.71 -19.13
CA SER A 117 -1.18 -6.26 -19.31
C SER A 117 -2.15 -6.79 -18.23
N GLU A 118 -1.70 -7.75 -17.42
CA GLU A 118 -2.52 -8.38 -16.38
C GLU A 118 -3.05 -7.35 -15.37
N PRO A 119 -4.28 -7.50 -14.87
CA PRO A 119 -4.79 -6.60 -13.84
C PRO A 119 -3.88 -6.56 -12.62
N VAL A 120 -3.73 -5.38 -12.03
CA VAL A 120 -3.03 -5.22 -10.75
C VAL A 120 -3.73 -6.09 -9.70
N LYS A 121 -2.97 -6.99 -9.06
CA LYS A 121 -3.39 -7.83 -7.93
C LYS A 121 -2.52 -7.50 -6.73
N PHE A 122 -3.14 -7.34 -5.57
CA PHE A 122 -2.39 -7.16 -4.32
C PHE A 122 -2.01 -8.54 -3.77
N PHE A 123 -0.81 -8.65 -3.21
CA PHE A 123 -0.29 -9.93 -2.72
C PHE A 123 -1.22 -10.65 -1.73
N PHE A 124 -1.86 -9.89 -0.83
CA PHE A 124 -2.81 -10.44 0.15
C PHE A 124 -4.01 -11.16 -0.51
N GLU A 125 -4.37 -10.83 -1.75
CA GLU A 125 -5.50 -11.43 -2.48
C GLU A 125 -5.18 -12.84 -2.97
N THR A 126 -3.90 -13.15 -3.13
CA THR A 126 -3.40 -14.42 -3.65
C THR A 126 -2.64 -15.23 -2.60
N TYR A 127 -2.44 -14.69 -1.40
CA TYR A 127 -1.75 -15.38 -0.32
C TYR A 127 -2.66 -16.48 0.25
N ALA A 128 -2.57 -17.68 -0.34
CA ALA A 128 -3.11 -18.88 0.27
C ALA A 128 -2.26 -19.17 1.50
N ASN A 129 -2.90 -19.30 2.68
CA ASN A 129 -2.23 -19.65 3.92
C ASN A 129 -1.46 -20.98 3.74
N CYS A 130 -0.17 -20.91 3.39
CA CYS A 130 0.77 -21.97 3.71
C CYS A 130 0.95 -21.93 5.22
N LYS A 131 0.00 -22.51 5.96
CA LYS A 131 0.31 -23.04 7.28
C LYS A 131 1.30 -24.17 7.02
N VAL A 132 2.58 -23.84 7.11
CA VAL A 132 3.61 -24.86 7.30
C VAL A 132 3.27 -25.45 8.66
N GLU A 133 2.78 -26.69 8.65
CA GLU A 133 2.75 -27.51 9.85
C GLU A 133 4.22 -27.63 10.30
N ASP A 134 4.52 -27.03 11.45
CA ASP A 134 5.82 -27.17 12.09
C ASP A 134 6.09 -28.65 12.36
N VAL A 135 7.21 -29.16 11.83
CA VAL A 135 7.81 -30.45 12.16
C VAL A 135 8.48 -30.37 13.53
#